data_AF-A0A6V8LB46-F1
#
_entry.id   AF-A0A6V8LB46-F1
#
_cell.length_a   1.000
_cell.length_b   1.000
_cell.length_c   1.000
_cell.angle_alpha   90.00
_cell.angle_beta   90.00
_cell.angle_gamma   90.00
#
_symmetry.space_group_name_H-M   'P 1'
#
loop_
_entity.id
_entity.type
_entity.pdbx_description
1 polymer ?
#
loop_
_entity_poly.entity_id
_entity_poly.type
_entity_poly.pdbx_seq_one_letter_code
_entity_poly.pdbx_strand_id
1 'polypeptide(L)'
;MSALAELLVAVPPDRLRAFVDEHLGPIEHRPDLLATLESWLATSGSRQAVSQRMHLHRNSVGYRVGLIKRLLGVDPKDPEAAAVLRAALAARGVLQQRDNR
;
A
#
# COMPACT_ATOMS: atom_id res chain seq x y z
N MET A 1 -12.54 -10.08 -2.04
CA MET A 1 -11.18 -9.97 -2.61
C MET A 1 -11.27 -9.07 -3.85
N SER A 2 -10.24 -8.30 -4.17
CA SER A 2 -10.24 -7.49 -5.40
C SER A 2 -9.90 -8.38 -6.61
N ALA A 3 -10.37 -8.03 -7.81
CA ALA A 3 -10.06 -8.77 -9.04
C ALA A 3 -8.53 -8.87 -9.30
N LEU A 4 -7.78 -7.84 -8.89
CA LEU A 4 -6.31 -7.88 -8.93
C LEU A 4 -5.74 -8.97 -8.00
N ALA A 5 -6.24 -9.09 -6.77
CA ALA A 5 -5.79 -10.12 -5.85
C ALA A 5 -6.08 -11.53 -6.39
N GLU A 6 -7.22 -11.74 -7.04
CA GLU A 6 -7.57 -13.02 -7.68
C GLU A 6 -6.59 -13.39 -8.80
N LEU A 7 -6.21 -12.43 -9.64
CA LEU A 7 -5.17 -12.63 -10.66
C LEU A 7 -3.82 -12.99 -10.03
N LEU A 8 -3.46 -12.33 -8.93
CA LEU A 8 -2.18 -12.54 -8.26
C LEU A 8 -2.07 -13.91 -7.56
N VAL A 9 -3.17 -14.60 -7.29
CA VAL A 9 -3.13 -15.98 -6.74
C VAL A 9 -2.41 -16.95 -7.68
N ALA A 10 -2.42 -16.71 -8.99
CA ALA A 10 -1.70 -17.55 -9.95
C ALA A 10 -0.18 -17.27 -9.98
N VAL A 11 0.28 -16.18 -9.36
CA VAL A 11 1.70 -15.79 -9.35
C VAL A 11 2.45 -16.60 -8.27
N PRO A 12 3.65 -17.13 -8.59
CA PRO A 12 4.50 -17.80 -7.61
C PRO A 12 4.79 -16.94 -6.36
N PRO A 13 4.74 -17.50 -5.14
CA PRO A 13 4.90 -16.74 -3.90
C PRO A 13 6.23 -15.98 -3.78
N ASP A 14 7.32 -16.56 -4.29
CA ASP A 14 8.65 -15.94 -4.34
C ASP A 14 8.66 -14.67 -5.20
N ARG A 15 7.97 -14.67 -6.35
CA ARG A 15 7.82 -13.47 -7.18
C ARG A 15 6.95 -12.41 -6.51
N LEU A 16 5.88 -12.81 -5.82
CA LEU A 16 5.06 -11.88 -5.04
C LEU A 16 5.89 -11.24 -3.91
N ARG A 17 6.71 -12.03 -3.22
CA ARG A 17 7.60 -11.56 -2.14
C ARG A 17 8.60 -10.55 -2.68
N ALA A 18 9.33 -10.89 -3.74
CA ALA A 18 10.30 -10.00 -4.37
C ALA A 18 9.66 -8.67 -4.80
N PHE A 19 8.45 -8.72 -5.37
CA PHE A 19 7.72 -7.51 -5.76
C PHE A 19 7.30 -6.66 -4.56
N VAL A 20 6.84 -7.27 -3.47
CA VAL A 20 6.51 -6.57 -2.22
C VAL A 20 7.77 -5.95 -1.60
N ASP A 21 8.86 -6.70 -1.52
CA ASP A 21 10.13 -6.24 -0.95
C ASP A 21 10.66 -5.02 -1.72
N GLU A 22 10.61 -5.08 -3.06
CA GLU A 22 11.06 -3.99 -3.94
C GLU A 22 10.23 -2.70 -3.74
N HIS A 23 8.91 -2.81 -3.62
CA HIS A 23 8.02 -1.64 -3.69
C HIS A 23 7.48 -1.16 -2.34
N LEU A 24 7.47 -2.04 -1.33
CA LEU A 24 6.95 -1.75 0.00
C LEU A 24 7.97 -2.07 1.11
N GLY A 25 9.10 -2.70 0.81
CA GLY A 25 10.12 -3.10 1.79
C GLY A 25 10.45 -2.02 2.83
N PRO A 26 10.71 -0.74 2.43
CA PRO A 26 11.00 0.32 3.39
C PRO A 26 9.88 0.64 4.41
N ILE A 27 8.63 0.23 4.14
CA ILE A 27 7.48 0.45 5.03
C ILE A 27 6.80 -0.84 5.48
N GLU A 28 7.31 -2.02 5.10
CA GLU A 28 6.61 -3.29 5.32
C GLU A 28 6.35 -3.57 6.81
N HIS A 29 7.31 -3.23 7.66
CA HIS A 29 7.24 -3.37 9.11
C HIS A 29 6.55 -2.16 9.80
N ARG A 30 5.90 -1.29 9.03
CA ARG A 30 5.25 -0.05 9.51
C ARG A 30 3.75 -0.11 9.21
N PRO A 31 2.96 -0.85 10.04
CA PRO A 31 1.55 -1.10 9.76
C PRO A 31 0.71 0.18 9.67
N ASP A 32 1.10 1.24 10.39
CA ASP A 32 0.45 2.55 10.34
C ASP A 32 0.65 3.26 8.99
N LEU A 33 1.82 3.09 8.36
CA LEU A 33 2.12 3.64 7.04
C LEU A 33 1.45 2.83 5.93
N LEU A 34 1.45 1.49 6.03
CA LEU A 34 0.72 0.62 5.11
C LEU A 34 -0.78 0.94 5.09
N ALA A 35 -1.41 1.06 6.26
CA ALA A 35 -2.83 1.43 6.37
C ALA A 35 -3.11 2.84 5.82
N THR A 36 -2.14 3.76 5.98
CA THR A 36 -2.25 5.11 5.42
C THR A 36 -2.14 5.09 3.90
N LEU A 37 -1.21 4.32 3.33
CA LEU A 37 -1.04 4.17 1.89
C LEU A 37 -2.29 3.53 1.26
N GLU A 38 -2.82 2.46 1.86
CA GLU A 38 -4.04 1.82 1.40
C GLU A 38 -5.22 2.80 1.38
N SER A 39 -5.44 3.53 2.48
CA SER A 39 -6.50 4.54 2.57
C SER A 39 -6.29 5.69 1.58
N TRP A 40 -5.04 6.12 1.38
CA TRP A 40 -4.68 7.16 0.42
C TRP A 40 -5.02 6.76 -1.02
N LEU A 41 -4.65 5.54 -1.42
CA LEU A 41 -4.91 5.03 -2.76
C LEU A 41 -6.40 4.75 -2.99
N ALA A 42 -7.13 4.32 -1.96
CA ALA A 42 -8.57 4.09 -2.02
C ALA A 42 -9.39 5.39 -2.12
N THR A 43 -8.82 6.52 -1.72
CA THR A 43 -9.47 7.84 -1.72
C THR A 43 -8.88 8.80 -2.77
N SER A 44 -8.18 8.25 -3.77
CA SER A 44 -7.53 9.03 -4.84
C SER A 44 -6.64 10.17 -4.33
N GLY A 45 -5.98 9.96 -3.19
CA GLY A 45 -5.07 10.92 -2.58
C GLY A 45 -5.73 12.08 -1.82
N SER A 46 -6.98 11.92 -1.37
CA SER A 46 -7.68 12.93 -0.58
C SER A 46 -7.28 12.87 0.90
N ARG A 47 -6.52 13.88 1.36
CA ARG A 47 -6.13 14.02 2.78
C ARG A 47 -7.34 14.04 3.73
N GLN A 48 -8.41 14.71 3.32
CA GLN A 48 -9.63 14.81 4.13
C GLN A 48 -10.33 13.47 4.25
N ALA A 49 -10.48 12.74 3.13
CA ALA A 49 -11.11 11.42 3.15
C ALA A 49 -10.29 10.42 3.97
N VAL A 50 -8.96 10.42 3.86
CA VAL A 50 -8.09 9.58 4.72
C VAL A 50 -8.21 9.96 6.19
N SER A 51 -8.22 11.25 6.51
CA SER A 51 -8.39 11.75 7.87
C SER A 51 -9.69 11.25 8.50
N GLN A 52 -10.80 11.31 7.77
CA GLN A 52 -12.09 10.80 8.20
C GLN A 52 -12.09 9.27 8.32
N ARG A 53 -11.59 8.55 7.31
CA ARG A 53 -11.57 7.08 7.26
C ARG A 53 -10.72 6.45 8.36
N MET A 54 -9.59 7.08 8.69
CA MET A 54 -8.64 6.56 9.68
C MET A 54 -8.80 7.20 11.06
N HIS A 55 -9.75 8.13 11.24
CA HIS A 55 -9.90 8.94 12.45
C HIS A 55 -8.60 9.64 12.87
N LEU A 56 -7.82 10.11 11.89
CA LEU A 56 -6.56 10.82 12.11
C LEU A 56 -6.75 12.32 11.89
N HIS A 57 -5.98 13.14 12.59
CA HIS A 57 -5.89 14.56 12.26
C HIS A 57 -5.25 14.76 10.87
N ARG A 58 -5.72 15.75 10.11
CA ARG A 58 -5.25 16.03 8.73
C ARG A 58 -3.73 16.24 8.63
N ASN A 59 -3.11 16.82 9.65
CA ASN A 59 -1.66 17.02 9.69
C ASN A 59 -0.91 15.69 9.79
N SER A 60 -1.45 14.74 10.58
CA SER A 60 -0.88 13.40 10.72
C SER A 60 -0.95 12.62 9.42
N VAL A 61 -2.04 12.77 8.65
CA VAL A 61 -2.14 12.19 7.30
C VAL A 61 -1.06 12.76 6.38
N GLY A 62 -0.92 14.09 6.36
CA GLY A 62 0.10 14.76 5.54
C GLY A 62 1.52 14.32 5.89
N TYR A 63 1.83 14.22 7.18
CA TYR A 63 3.12 13.73 7.67
C TYR A 63 3.39 12.29 7.21
N ARG A 64 2.43 11.37 7.40
CA ARG A 64 2.59 9.97 7.03
C ARG A 64 2.75 9.79 5.52
N VAL A 65 1.97 10.49 4.71
CA VAL A 65 2.11 10.45 3.24
C VAL A 65 3.46 11.03 2.80
N GLY A 66 3.92 12.12 3.41
CA GLY A 66 5.26 12.65 3.16
C GLY A 66 6.37 11.68 3.53
N LEU A 67 6.20 10.94 4.63
CA LEU A 67 7.14 9.89 5.05
C LEU A 67 7.12 8.70 4.09
N ILE A 68 5.94 8.24 3.64
CA ILE A 68 5.80 7.19 2.62
C ILE A 68 6.55 7.60 1.35
N LYS A 69 6.31 8.81 0.84
CA LYS A 69 7.00 9.32 -0.35
C LYS A 69 8.52 9.31 -0.20
N ARG A 70 9.02 9.72 0.97
CA ARG A 70 10.46 9.72 1.26
C ARG A 70 11.04 8.31 1.31
N LEU A 71 10.35 7.38 1.97
CA LEU A 71 10.84 6.02 2.20
C LEU A 71 10.77 5.15 0.93
N LEU A 72 9.74 5.33 0.11
CA LEU A 72 9.55 4.56 -1.12
C LEU A 72 10.20 5.21 -2.36
N GLY A 73 10.64 6.46 -2.25
CA GLY A 73 11.24 7.19 -3.38
C GLY A 73 10.26 7.58 -4.49
N VAL A 74 8.97 7.27 -4.34
CA VAL A 74 7.91 7.54 -5.33
C VAL A 74 6.78 8.36 -4.72
N ASP A 75 6.08 9.15 -5.54
CA ASP A 75 4.90 9.89 -5.11
C ASP A 75 3.64 9.02 -5.28
N PRO A 76 2.91 8.65 -4.21
CA PRO A 76 1.68 7.87 -4.33
C PRO A 76 0.52 8.59 -5.04
N LYS A 77 0.67 9.87 -5.41
CA LYS A 77 -0.25 10.59 -6.30
C LYS A 77 0.06 10.42 -7.78
N ASP A 78 1.28 10.03 -8.12
CA ASP A 78 1.63 9.73 -9.51
C ASP A 78 0.82 8.49 -9.97
N PRO A 79 0.12 8.55 -11.11
CA PRO A 79 -0.76 7.45 -11.52
C PRO A 79 -0.04 6.11 -11.71
N GLU A 80 1.18 6.14 -12.25
CA GLU A 80 1.98 4.94 -12.51
C GLU A 80 2.48 4.35 -11.19
N ALA A 81 3.08 5.16 -10.34
CA ALA A 81 3.48 4.73 -8.99
C ALA A 81 2.28 4.22 -8.18
N ALA A 82 1.13 4.88 -8.26
CA ALA A 82 -0.08 4.48 -7.56
C ALA A 82 -0.61 3.12 -8.04
N ALA A 83 -0.50 2.80 -9.33
CA ALA A 83 -0.88 1.49 -9.86
C ALA A 83 0.03 0.38 -9.32
N VAL A 84 1.33 0.62 -9.35
CA VAL A 84 2.35 -0.29 -8.82
C VAL A 84 2.17 -0.54 -7.32
N LEU A 85 1.97 0.52 -6.53
CA LEU A 85 1.75 0.41 -5.07
C LEU A 85 0.44 -0.33 -4.73
N ARG A 86 -0.62 -0.18 -5.53
CA ARG A 86 -1.85 -0.99 -5.38
C ARG A 86 -1.58 -2.47 -5.64
N ALA A 87 -0.81 -2.80 -6.67
CA ALA A 87 -0.41 -4.17 -6.95
C ALA A 87 0.44 -4.76 -5.83
N ALA A 88 1.37 -3.99 -5.26
CA ALA A 88 2.22 -4.45 -4.17
C ALA A 88 1.42 -4.70 -2.89
N LEU A 89 0.46 -3.83 -2.55
CA LEU A 89 -0.45 -4.04 -1.42
C LEU A 89 -1.32 -5.28 -1.61
N ALA A 90 -1.82 -5.50 -2.83
CA ALA A 90 -2.61 -6.69 -3.16
C ALA A 90 -1.75 -7.98 -3.06
N ALA A 91 -0.53 -7.96 -3.59
CA ALA A 91 0.43 -9.07 -3.49
C ALA A 91 0.74 -9.43 -2.03
N ARG A 92 0.99 -8.42 -1.19
CA ARG A 92 1.18 -8.59 0.25
C ARG A 92 -0.03 -9.25 0.91
N GLY A 93 -1.25 -8.82 0.57
CA GLY A 93 -2.48 -9.43 1.08
C GLY A 93 -2.60 -10.91 0.71
N VAL A 94 -2.24 -11.29 -0.52
CA VAL A 94 -2.25 -12.70 -0.97
C VAL A 94 -1.23 -13.54 -0.18
N LEU A 95 -0.03 -13.02 0.07
CA LEU A 95 0.99 -13.71 0.88
C LEU A 95 0.50 -13.95 2.31
N GLN A 96 -0.05 -12.92 2.97
CA GLN A 96 -0.57 -13.03 4.33
C GLN A 96 -1.71 -14.05 4.46
N GLN A 97 -2.57 -14.17 3.44
CA GLN A 97 -3.64 -15.16 3.43
C GLN A 97 -3.12 -16.60 3.29
N ARG A 98 -2.00 -16.81 2.59
CA ARG A 98 -1.36 -18.12 2.45
C ARG A 98 -0.68 -18.55 3.74
N ASP A 99 0.02 -17.61 4.39
CA ASP A 99 0.73 -17.88 5.65
C ASP A 99 -0.22 -18.17 6.82
N ASN A 100 -1.49 -17.75 6.71
CA ASN A 100 -2.52 -17.88 7.75
C ASN A 100 -3.50 -19.05 7.51
N ARG A 101 -3.17 -19.97 6.60
CA ARG A 101 -3.90 -21.24 6.34
C ARG A 101 -3.05 -22.42 6.78
#